data_AF-A0A536KMV2-F1
#
_entry.id   AF-A0A536KMV2-F1
#
_cell.length_a   1.000
_cell.length_b   1.000
_cell.length_c   1.000
_cell.angle_alpha   90.00
_cell.angle_beta   90.00
_cell.angle_gamma   90.00
#
_symmetry.space_group_name_H-M   'P 1'
#
loop_
_entity.id
_entity.type
_entity.pdbx_description
1 polymer ?
#
loop_
_entity_poly.entity_id
_entity_poly.type
_entity_poly.pdbx_seq_one_letter_code
_entity_poly.pdbx_strand_id
1 'polypeptide(L)'
;MRASPAGRSTRGPFLVPARVLLLAAGLLSIALGGFNLAHELRSTNVDIIYVAVGGLVGLIWMGSLYLAWRGFRLAVFAAGLIAFTEFGVIASGHFVSAPWEIDIYAKHEGLEVAGVLIALLPACALTVMAAIVSWSHPTGRRRQLEMLPLILVSLLGAVLAVLQTTDNVARKDFGTATPEDGAFAAAIAVILWLVGAFWLARARRTGALLIMLGTFILADGFVSLHLLGGTPVSEIASKSGVAWAGIALGTATLAVASFVAALTFLVAALVPRRPWAWIRRQSGSRLPSGP
;
A
#
# COMPACT_ATOMS: atom_id res chain seq x y z
N MET A 1 -22.15 29.69 -27.56
CA MET A 1 -20.98 28.81 -27.35
C MET A 1 -21.44 27.61 -26.54
N ARG A 2 -21.55 26.42 -27.15
CA ARG A 2 -21.87 25.19 -26.42
C ARG A 2 -20.60 24.71 -25.72
N ALA A 3 -20.65 24.59 -24.41
CA ALA A 3 -19.59 23.94 -23.64
C ALA A 3 -19.51 22.48 -24.11
N SER A 4 -18.49 22.20 -24.93
CA SER A 4 -18.13 20.82 -25.26
C SER A 4 -17.82 20.12 -23.93
N PRO A 5 -18.50 19.01 -23.58
CA PRO A 5 -18.22 18.34 -22.33
C PRO A 5 -16.76 17.87 -22.41
N ALA A 6 -15.91 18.44 -21.55
CA ALA A 6 -14.53 18.04 -21.40
C ALA A 6 -14.50 16.51 -21.33
N GLY A 7 -13.90 15.89 -22.36
CA GLY A 7 -14.05 14.47 -22.63
C GLY A 7 -13.85 13.65 -21.36
N ARG A 8 -14.89 12.89 -20.99
CA ARG A 8 -14.75 11.80 -20.01
C ARG A 8 -13.69 10.85 -20.55
N SER A 9 -12.45 11.08 -20.14
CA SER A 9 -11.34 10.17 -20.42
C SER A 9 -11.72 8.81 -19.86
N THR A 10 -11.93 7.83 -20.74
CA THR A 10 -12.18 6.41 -20.42
C THR A 10 -11.00 5.73 -19.69
N ARG A 11 -9.93 6.48 -19.39
CA ARG A 11 -8.73 6.01 -18.70
C ARG A 11 -8.90 6.15 -17.18
N GLY A 12 -8.81 5.03 -16.47
CA GLY A 12 -8.80 4.98 -15.01
C GLY A 12 -7.47 5.45 -14.41
N PRO A 13 -7.42 5.69 -13.08
CA PRO A 13 -6.22 6.18 -12.39
C PRO A 13 -5.07 5.19 -12.34
N PHE A 14 -5.41 3.90 -12.33
CA PHE A 14 -4.44 2.83 -12.14
C PHE A 14 -3.86 2.31 -13.45
N LEU A 15 -2.65 1.77 -13.33
CA LEU A 15 -1.96 1.06 -14.40
C LEU A 15 -2.65 -0.27 -14.74
N VAL A 16 -3.16 -0.95 -13.72
CA VAL A 16 -4.05 -2.12 -13.84
C VAL A 16 -5.52 -1.69 -13.74
N PRO A 17 -6.48 -2.42 -14.31
CA PRO A 17 -7.90 -2.13 -14.11
C PRO A 17 -8.25 -2.18 -12.62
N ALA A 18 -9.03 -1.20 -12.14
CA ALA A 18 -9.39 -1.11 -10.72
C ALA A 18 -10.13 -2.35 -10.20
N ARG A 19 -10.93 -3.01 -11.05
CA ARG A 19 -11.56 -4.30 -10.72
C ARG A 19 -10.56 -5.44 -10.49
N VAL A 20 -9.45 -5.47 -11.22
CA VAL A 20 -8.41 -6.48 -11.04
C VAL A 20 -7.69 -6.26 -9.71
N LEU A 21 -7.36 -5.01 -9.40
CA LEU A 21 -6.77 -4.65 -8.11
C LEU A 21 -7.74 -4.95 -6.95
N LEU A 22 -9.03 -4.63 -7.11
CA LEU A 22 -10.07 -4.93 -6.12
C LEU A 22 -10.17 -6.43 -5.85
N LEU A 23 -10.19 -7.26 -6.91
CA LEU A 23 -10.24 -8.70 -6.79
C LEU A 23 -8.98 -9.26 -6.11
N ALA A 24 -7.80 -8.86 -6.60
CA ALA A 24 -6.53 -9.38 -6.10
C ALA A 24 -6.28 -8.98 -4.63
N ALA A 25 -6.44 -7.70 -4.30
CA ALA A 25 -6.27 -7.21 -2.94
C ALA A 25 -7.35 -7.76 -2.01
N GLY A 26 -8.62 -7.83 -2.47
CA GLY A 26 -9.71 -8.35 -1.65
C GLY A 26 -9.58 -9.85 -1.36
N LEU A 27 -9.19 -10.66 -2.35
CA LEU A 27 -8.92 -12.08 -2.13
C LEU A 27 -7.72 -12.30 -1.21
N LEU A 28 -6.68 -11.46 -1.34
CA LEU A 28 -5.54 -11.49 -0.43
C LEU A 28 -5.98 -11.14 1.00
N SER A 29 -6.80 -10.11 1.20
CA SER A 29 -7.35 -9.76 2.52
C SER A 29 -8.18 -10.91 3.12
N ILE A 30 -9.04 -11.56 2.33
CA ILE A 30 -9.83 -12.71 2.80
C ILE A 30 -8.91 -13.87 3.19
N ALA A 31 -7.88 -14.16 2.40
CA ALA A 31 -6.95 -15.25 2.71
C ALA A 31 -6.13 -14.97 3.98
N LEU A 32 -5.61 -13.76 4.13
CA LEU A 32 -4.87 -13.32 5.31
C LEU A 32 -5.78 -13.28 6.56
N GLY A 33 -6.98 -12.72 6.44
CA GLY A 33 -7.96 -12.70 7.53
C GLY A 33 -8.43 -14.10 7.94
N GLY A 34 -8.65 -15.00 6.97
CA GLY A 34 -8.97 -16.39 7.23
C GLY A 34 -7.84 -17.15 7.93
N PHE A 35 -6.59 -16.89 7.54
CA PHE A 35 -5.41 -17.43 8.23
C PHE A 35 -5.34 -16.92 9.67
N ASN A 36 -5.55 -15.63 9.89
CA ASN A 36 -5.57 -15.05 11.23
C ASN A 36 -6.68 -15.67 12.09
N LEU A 37 -7.91 -15.76 11.57
CA LEU A 37 -9.07 -16.32 12.28
C LEU A 37 -8.85 -17.78 12.70
N ALA A 38 -8.14 -18.57 11.87
CA ALA A 38 -7.78 -19.94 12.22
C ALA A 38 -6.81 -20.02 13.41
N HIS A 39 -5.86 -19.08 13.52
CA HIS A 39 -4.94 -18.98 14.65
C HIS A 39 -5.61 -18.40 15.89
N GLU A 40 -6.57 -17.47 15.73
CA GLU A 40 -7.35 -16.93 16.84
C GLU A 40 -8.20 -18.04 17.49
N LEU A 41 -8.78 -18.93 16.68
CA LEU A 41 -9.51 -20.10 17.19
C LEU A 41 -8.58 -21.09 17.91
N ARG A 42 -7.40 -21.36 17.34
CA ARG A 42 -6.43 -22.30 17.91
C ARG A 42 -5.88 -21.81 19.24
N SER A 43 -5.57 -20.52 19.34
CA SER A 43 -5.09 -19.87 20.55
C SER A 43 -6.15 -19.73 21.64
N THR A 44 -7.41 -20.15 21.39
CA THR A 44 -8.57 -19.98 22.28
C THR A 44 -8.88 -18.53 22.65
N ASN A 45 -8.34 -17.57 21.88
CA ASN A 45 -8.60 -16.14 22.05
C ASN A 45 -10.03 -15.77 21.66
N VAL A 46 -10.65 -16.55 20.76
CA VAL A 46 -12.01 -16.35 20.29
C VAL A 46 -12.81 -17.65 20.35
N ASP A 47 -14.13 -17.53 20.45
CA ASP A 47 -15.04 -18.68 20.48
C ASP A 47 -15.49 -19.11 19.07
N ILE A 48 -16.14 -20.27 19.00
CA ILE A 48 -16.61 -20.82 17.73
C ILE A 48 -17.67 -19.94 17.06
N ILE A 49 -18.41 -19.15 17.84
CA ILE A 49 -19.44 -18.23 17.33
C ILE A 49 -18.77 -17.08 16.60
N TYR A 50 -17.72 -16.49 17.18
CA TYR A 50 -16.91 -15.46 16.54
C TYR A 50 -16.34 -15.96 15.21
N VAL A 51 -15.79 -17.18 15.18
CA VAL A 51 -15.26 -17.77 13.94
C VAL A 51 -16.36 -18.01 12.91
N ALA A 52 -17.53 -18.49 13.33
CA ALA A 52 -18.66 -18.69 12.43
C ALA A 52 -19.14 -17.35 11.82
N VAL A 53 -19.20 -16.29 12.62
CA VAL A 53 -19.55 -14.94 12.16
C VAL A 53 -18.48 -14.41 11.20
N GLY A 54 -17.20 -14.51 11.56
CA GLY A 54 -16.08 -14.12 10.70
C GLY A 54 -16.05 -14.88 9.38
N GLY A 55 -16.29 -16.19 9.41
CA GLY A 55 -16.44 -17.03 8.22
C GLY A 55 -17.61 -16.60 7.33
N LEU A 56 -18.76 -16.27 7.92
CA LEU A 56 -19.91 -15.74 7.17
C LEU A 56 -19.58 -14.38 6.52
N VAL A 57 -18.92 -13.48 7.24
CA VAL A 57 -18.46 -12.19 6.67
C VAL A 57 -17.49 -12.43 5.52
N GLY A 58 -16.56 -13.38 5.66
CA GLY A 58 -15.65 -13.79 4.58
C GLY A 58 -16.38 -14.32 3.34
N LEU A 59 -17.42 -15.13 3.52
CA LEU A 59 -18.26 -15.61 2.42
C LEU A 59 -19.03 -14.47 1.73
N ILE A 60 -19.62 -13.55 2.51
CA ILE A 60 -20.29 -12.36 1.99
C ILE A 60 -19.31 -11.48 1.21
N TRP A 61 -18.09 -11.31 1.72
CA TRP A 61 -17.04 -10.56 1.05
C TRP A 61 -16.64 -11.22 -0.26
N MET A 62 -16.41 -12.53 -0.27
CA MET A 62 -16.07 -13.28 -1.48
C MET A 62 -17.19 -13.21 -2.54
N GLY A 63 -18.45 -13.37 -2.12
CA GLY A 63 -19.61 -13.17 -2.98
C GLY A 63 -19.69 -11.74 -3.54
N SER A 64 -19.38 -10.74 -2.71
CA SER A 64 -19.31 -9.34 -3.11
C SER A 64 -18.20 -9.08 -4.14
N LEU A 65 -17.01 -9.68 -3.97
CA LEU A 65 -15.93 -9.58 -4.95
C LEU A 65 -16.30 -10.23 -6.28
N TYR A 66 -16.94 -11.40 -6.25
CA TYR A 66 -17.44 -12.06 -7.46
C TYR A 66 -18.46 -11.20 -8.21
N LEU A 67 -19.44 -10.63 -7.49
CA LEU A 67 -20.44 -9.74 -8.09
C LEU A 67 -19.83 -8.41 -8.56
N ALA A 68 -18.87 -7.86 -7.82
CA ALA A 68 -18.11 -6.67 -8.22
C ALA A 68 -17.35 -6.91 -9.53
N TRP A 69 -16.75 -8.10 -9.69
CA TRP A 69 -16.10 -8.53 -10.92
C TRP A 69 -17.08 -8.58 -12.10
N ARG A 70 -18.27 -9.17 -11.89
CA ARG A 70 -19.38 -9.19 -12.86
C ARG A 70 -19.94 -7.80 -13.17
N GLY A 71 -19.66 -6.81 -12.33
CA GLY A 71 -19.93 -5.40 -12.57
C GLY A 71 -21.06 -4.78 -11.75
N PHE A 72 -21.54 -5.48 -10.73
CA PHE A 72 -22.53 -4.95 -9.80
C PHE A 72 -21.91 -3.88 -8.89
N ARG A 73 -22.40 -2.64 -8.98
CA ARG A 73 -21.84 -1.51 -8.21
C ARG A 73 -22.06 -1.65 -6.71
N LEU A 74 -23.25 -2.09 -6.28
CA LEU A 74 -23.54 -2.34 -4.87
C LEU A 74 -22.55 -3.33 -4.25
N ALA A 75 -22.11 -4.33 -5.03
CA ALA A 75 -21.12 -5.29 -4.58
C ALA A 75 -19.70 -4.70 -4.46
N VAL A 76 -19.35 -3.71 -5.31
CA VAL A 76 -18.11 -2.93 -5.14
C VAL A 76 -18.14 -2.14 -3.83
N PHE A 77 -19.28 -1.52 -3.51
CA PHE A 77 -19.46 -0.81 -2.25
C PHE A 77 -19.37 -1.75 -1.05
N ALA A 78 -20.07 -2.89 -1.09
CA ALA A 78 -20.04 -3.89 -0.02
C ALA A 78 -18.61 -4.42 0.22
N ALA A 79 -17.88 -4.79 -0.85
CA ALA A 79 -16.50 -5.24 -0.73
C ALA A 79 -15.57 -4.17 -0.16
N GLY A 80 -15.74 -2.91 -0.54
CA GLY A 80 -14.98 -1.79 0.02
C GLY A 80 -15.33 -1.49 1.47
N LEU A 81 -16.62 -1.59 1.84
CA LEU A 81 -17.09 -1.37 3.21
C LEU A 81 -16.54 -2.44 4.17
N ILE A 82 -16.62 -3.72 3.79
CA ILE A 82 -16.07 -4.81 4.60
C ILE A 82 -14.56 -4.61 4.80
N ALA A 83 -13.82 -4.31 3.73
CA ALA A 83 -12.39 -4.02 3.82
C ALA A 83 -12.06 -2.82 4.71
N PHE A 84 -12.89 -1.77 4.67
CA PHE A 84 -12.73 -0.59 5.53
C PHE A 84 -13.00 -0.90 6.99
N THR A 85 -14.05 -1.66 7.28
CA THR A 85 -14.35 -2.13 8.64
C THR A 85 -13.22 -2.98 9.18
N GLU A 86 -12.73 -3.95 8.41
CA GLU A 86 -11.59 -4.80 8.80
C GLU A 86 -10.33 -3.97 9.07
N PHE A 87 -10.00 -3.03 8.16
CA PHE A 87 -8.90 -2.09 8.37
C PHE A 87 -9.08 -1.31 9.68
N GLY A 88 -10.28 -0.80 9.95
CA GLY A 88 -10.58 -0.03 11.16
C GLY A 88 -10.48 -0.85 12.44
N VAL A 89 -10.97 -2.09 12.43
CA VAL A 89 -10.86 -3.01 13.57
C VAL A 89 -9.39 -3.27 13.89
N ILE A 90 -8.57 -3.62 12.89
CA ILE A 90 -7.15 -3.90 13.12
C ILE A 90 -6.40 -2.63 13.55
N ALA A 91 -6.62 -1.52 12.86
CA ALA A 91 -5.96 -0.25 13.17
C ALA A 91 -6.32 0.28 14.56
N SER A 92 -7.57 0.09 15.01
CA SER A 92 -7.96 0.46 16.38
C SER A 92 -7.42 -0.50 17.43
N GLY A 93 -7.30 -1.79 17.11
CA GLY A 93 -6.66 -2.79 17.96
C GLY A 93 -5.20 -2.49 18.28
N HIS A 94 -4.47 -1.84 17.37
CA HIS A 94 -3.08 -1.43 17.59
C HIS A 94 -2.86 -0.43 18.73
N PHE A 95 -3.88 0.34 19.11
CA PHE A 95 -3.76 1.36 20.17
C PHE A 95 -4.25 0.88 21.54
N VAL A 96 -4.62 -0.40 21.65
CA VAL A 96 -5.18 -0.97 22.88
C VAL A 96 -4.27 -2.09 23.34
N SER A 97 -3.77 -2.01 24.58
CA SER A 97 -3.03 -3.10 25.17
C SER A 97 -3.93 -4.31 25.38
N ALA A 98 -3.56 -5.45 24.79
CA ALA A 98 -4.39 -6.64 24.78
C ALA A 98 -3.60 -7.94 24.61
N PRO A 99 -4.18 -9.10 24.98
CA PRO A 99 -3.53 -10.41 24.79
C PRO A 99 -3.19 -10.74 23.33
N TRP A 100 -3.78 -10.03 22.37
CA TRP A 100 -3.54 -10.15 20.93
C TRP A 100 -2.60 -9.07 20.37
N GLU A 101 -1.82 -8.39 21.23
CA GLU A 101 -0.68 -7.57 20.78
C GLU A 101 0.24 -8.39 19.87
N ILE A 102 0.79 -7.77 18.83
CA ILE A 102 1.55 -8.49 17.79
C ILE A 102 2.75 -9.21 18.41
N ASP A 103 3.48 -8.62 19.36
CA ASP A 103 4.59 -9.29 20.06
C ASP A 103 4.13 -10.52 20.85
N ILE A 104 3.04 -10.39 21.61
CA ILE A 104 2.52 -11.47 22.45
C ILE A 104 1.96 -12.59 21.58
N TYR A 105 1.17 -12.23 20.58
CA TYR A 105 0.50 -13.19 19.70
C TYR A 105 1.49 -13.93 18.81
N ALA A 106 2.52 -13.26 18.31
CA ALA A 106 3.60 -13.91 17.55
C ALA A 106 4.44 -14.89 18.38
N LYS A 107 4.58 -14.66 19.69
CA LYS A 107 5.24 -15.63 20.58
C LYS A 107 4.43 -16.90 20.80
N HIS A 108 3.10 -16.79 20.81
CA HIS A 108 2.21 -17.91 21.05
C HIS A 108 1.92 -18.73 19.79
N GLU A 109 1.63 -18.06 18.66
CA GLU A 109 1.21 -18.73 17.42
C GLU A 109 2.29 -18.74 16.33
N GLY A 110 3.39 -18.01 16.52
CA GLY A 110 4.52 -17.94 15.59
C GLY A 110 4.60 -16.65 14.79
N LEU A 111 5.79 -16.39 14.22
CA LEU A 111 6.10 -15.15 13.50
C LEU A 111 5.30 -14.95 12.21
N GLU A 112 4.79 -16.03 11.63
CA GLU A 112 3.96 -15.99 10.44
C GLU A 112 2.69 -15.15 10.66
N VAL A 113 2.13 -15.23 11.87
CA VAL A 113 0.94 -14.48 12.27
C VAL A 113 1.21 -12.98 12.31
N ALA A 114 2.38 -12.55 12.82
CA ALA A 114 2.78 -11.14 12.77
C ALA A 114 2.87 -10.63 11.33
N GLY A 115 3.52 -11.39 10.44
CA GLY A 115 3.62 -11.02 9.03
C GLY A 115 2.25 -10.91 8.35
N VAL A 116 1.33 -11.82 8.68
CA VAL A 116 -0.06 -11.79 8.18
C VAL A 116 -0.81 -10.55 8.67
N LEU A 117 -0.74 -10.23 9.96
CA LEU A 117 -1.41 -9.05 10.53
C LEU A 117 -0.86 -7.75 9.91
N ILE A 118 0.46 -7.64 9.77
CA ILE A 118 1.10 -6.48 9.12
C ILE A 118 0.66 -6.35 7.66
N ALA A 119 0.60 -7.47 6.92
CA ALA A 119 0.21 -7.49 5.50
C ALA A 119 -1.29 -7.25 5.27
N LEU A 120 -2.13 -7.56 6.25
CA LEU A 120 -3.59 -7.44 6.14
C LEU A 120 -4.02 -5.97 6.02
N LEU A 121 -3.40 -5.03 6.76
CA LEU A 121 -3.71 -3.60 6.64
C LEU A 121 -3.49 -3.07 5.20
N PRO A 122 -2.30 -3.26 4.56
CA PRO A 122 -2.09 -2.91 3.17
C PRO A 122 -3.09 -3.54 2.20
N ALA A 123 -3.41 -4.82 2.38
CA ALA A 123 -4.37 -5.51 1.52
C ALA A 123 -5.77 -4.88 1.62
N CYS A 124 -6.23 -4.59 2.84
CA CYS A 124 -7.51 -3.93 3.09
C CYS A 124 -7.52 -2.51 2.53
N ALA A 125 -6.48 -1.71 2.77
CA ALA A 125 -6.36 -0.35 2.24
C ALA A 125 -6.37 -0.33 0.70
N LEU A 126 -5.65 -1.24 0.04
CA LEU A 126 -5.68 -1.38 -1.41
C LEU A 126 -7.07 -1.79 -1.92
N THR A 127 -7.78 -2.65 -1.21
CA THR A 127 -9.16 -3.05 -1.54
C THR A 127 -10.11 -1.85 -1.47
N VAL A 128 -10.04 -1.04 -0.40
CA VAL A 128 -10.83 0.19 -0.25
C VAL A 128 -10.54 1.17 -1.39
N MET A 129 -9.26 1.43 -1.65
CA MET A 129 -8.85 2.34 -2.73
C MET A 129 -9.31 1.83 -4.11
N ALA A 130 -9.21 0.52 -4.35
CA ALA A 130 -9.68 -0.11 -5.57
C ALA A 130 -11.20 -0.04 -5.72
N ALA A 131 -11.96 -0.16 -4.62
CA ALA A 131 -13.40 -0.01 -4.62
C ALA A 131 -13.83 1.43 -4.97
N ILE A 132 -13.22 2.43 -4.33
CA ILE A 132 -13.45 3.87 -4.61
C ILE A 132 -13.23 4.17 -6.09
N VAL A 133 -12.11 3.71 -6.64
CA VAL A 133 -11.81 3.91 -8.06
C VAL A 133 -12.76 3.13 -8.96
N SER A 134 -13.07 1.87 -8.62
CA SER A 134 -13.95 1.02 -9.41
C SER A 134 -15.37 1.56 -9.51
N TRP A 135 -15.81 2.36 -8.53
CA TRP A 135 -17.10 3.03 -8.57
C TRP A 135 -17.22 4.01 -9.75
N SER A 136 -16.15 4.73 -10.08
CA SER A 136 -16.14 5.76 -11.12
C SER A 136 -15.50 5.29 -12.44
N HIS A 137 -14.49 4.42 -12.38
CA HIS A 137 -13.71 3.96 -13.53
C HIS A 137 -13.42 2.44 -13.46
N PRO A 138 -14.45 1.57 -13.48
CA PRO A 138 -14.33 0.14 -13.19
C PRO A 138 -13.35 -0.61 -14.11
N THR A 139 -13.36 -0.30 -15.41
CA THR A 139 -12.55 -0.97 -16.44
C THR A 139 -11.44 -0.07 -16.99
N GLY A 140 -11.38 1.17 -16.50
CA GLY A 140 -10.41 2.15 -16.97
C GLY A 140 -9.00 1.73 -16.55
N ARG A 141 -8.12 1.55 -17.53
CA ARG A 141 -6.68 1.36 -17.31
C ARG A 141 -5.87 2.39 -18.07
N ARG A 142 -4.73 2.79 -17.51
CA ARG A 142 -3.74 3.59 -18.23
C ARG A 142 -2.62 2.68 -18.73
N ARG A 143 -2.56 2.45 -20.05
CA ARG A 143 -1.47 1.71 -20.68
C ARG A 143 -0.21 2.58 -20.73
N GLN A 144 0.53 2.64 -19.63
CA GLN A 144 1.89 3.19 -19.58
C GLN A 144 2.82 2.09 -19.06
N LEU A 145 3.24 1.20 -19.97
CA LEU A 145 4.09 0.05 -19.65
C LEU A 145 5.42 0.47 -19.01
N GLU A 146 5.90 1.69 -19.31
CA GLU A 146 7.06 2.32 -18.68
C GLU A 146 7.00 2.36 -17.15
N MET A 147 5.79 2.31 -16.56
CA MET A 147 5.59 2.37 -15.11
C MET A 147 5.50 0.97 -14.47
N LEU A 148 5.45 -0.10 -15.27
CA LEU A 148 5.38 -1.48 -14.79
C LEU A 148 6.57 -1.87 -13.88
N PRO A 149 7.83 -1.51 -14.22
CA PRO A 149 8.96 -1.82 -13.34
C PRO A 149 8.80 -1.21 -11.95
N LEU A 150 8.25 0.01 -11.85
CA LEU A 150 8.06 0.65 -10.55
C LEU A 150 6.98 -0.07 -9.72
N ILE A 151 5.91 -0.57 -10.33
CA ILE A 151 4.93 -1.40 -9.60
C ILE A 151 5.60 -2.67 -9.08
N LEU A 152 6.36 -3.37 -9.92
CA LEU A 152 7.04 -4.61 -9.53
C LEU A 152 8.01 -4.35 -8.38
N VAL A 153 8.80 -3.27 -8.46
CA VAL A 153 9.71 -2.85 -7.39
C VAL A 153 8.93 -2.47 -6.13
N SER A 154 7.78 -1.83 -6.24
CA SER A 154 6.95 -1.46 -5.08
C SER A 154 6.30 -2.67 -4.43
N LEU A 155 5.85 -3.65 -5.22
CA LEU A 155 5.34 -4.93 -4.71
C LEU A 155 6.43 -5.73 -4.00
N LEU A 156 7.62 -5.83 -4.60
CA LEU A 156 8.77 -6.48 -3.98
C LEU A 156 9.18 -5.75 -2.70
N GLY A 157 9.28 -4.42 -2.74
CA GLY A 157 9.60 -3.59 -1.58
C GLY A 157 8.58 -3.75 -0.45
N ALA A 158 7.29 -3.83 -0.77
CA ALA A 158 6.24 -4.10 0.22
C ALA A 158 6.40 -5.48 0.88
N VAL A 159 6.66 -6.53 0.10
CA VAL A 159 6.91 -7.89 0.63
C VAL A 159 8.14 -7.89 1.55
N LEU A 160 9.24 -7.30 1.09
CA LEU A 160 10.47 -7.24 1.89
C LEU A 160 10.28 -6.39 3.17
N ALA A 161 9.52 -5.29 3.10
CA ALA A 161 9.20 -4.48 4.27
C ALA A 161 8.36 -5.26 5.29
N VAL A 162 7.30 -5.97 4.87
CA VAL A 162 6.52 -6.83 5.77
C VAL A 162 7.41 -7.88 6.43
N LEU A 163 8.26 -8.55 5.65
CA LEU A 163 9.21 -9.54 6.17
C LEU A 163 10.19 -8.92 7.16
N GLN A 164 10.85 -7.82 6.81
CA GLN A 164 11.77 -7.11 7.70
C GLN A 164 11.09 -6.71 9.00
N THR A 165 9.88 -6.16 8.93
CA THR A 165 9.12 -5.78 10.13
C THR A 165 8.76 -6.99 10.99
N THR A 166 8.42 -8.12 10.37
CA THR A 166 8.15 -9.38 11.10
C THR A 166 9.38 -9.85 11.87
N ASP A 167 10.55 -9.77 11.27
CA ASP A 167 11.83 -10.07 11.93
C ASP A 167 12.17 -9.07 13.04
N ASN A 168 11.84 -7.78 12.84
CA ASN A 168 11.99 -6.77 13.89
C ASN A 168 11.05 -7.01 15.07
N VAL A 169 9.83 -7.52 14.86
CA VAL A 169 8.93 -7.98 15.94
C VAL A 169 9.60 -9.09 16.75
N ALA A 170 10.17 -10.10 16.08
CA ALA A 170 10.86 -11.20 16.75
C ALA A 170 11.99 -10.73 17.67
N ARG A 171 12.75 -9.72 17.23
CA ARG A 171 13.89 -9.16 17.97
C ARG A 171 13.54 -8.01 18.91
N LYS A 172 12.33 -7.45 18.80
CA LYS A 172 11.91 -6.19 19.42
C LYS A 172 12.77 -4.99 19.01
N ASP A 173 13.20 -4.97 17.75
CA ASP A 173 14.13 -3.98 17.21
C ASP A 173 13.39 -2.77 16.62
N PHE A 174 12.81 -1.95 17.50
CA PHE A 174 12.11 -0.71 17.13
C PHE A 174 12.62 0.52 17.90
N GLY A 175 13.83 0.43 18.45
CA GLY A 175 14.44 1.52 19.20
C GLY A 175 13.69 1.75 20.51
N THR A 176 13.10 2.93 20.69
CA THR A 176 12.26 3.24 21.85
C THR A 176 10.77 2.96 21.64
N ALA A 177 10.36 2.60 20.42
CA ALA A 177 8.97 2.28 20.10
C ALA A 177 8.64 0.83 20.47
N THR A 178 7.36 0.56 20.71
CA THR A 178 6.88 -0.81 20.90
C THR A 178 6.86 -1.56 19.56
N PRO A 179 6.89 -2.90 19.56
CA PRO A 179 6.69 -3.70 18.36
C PRO A 179 5.40 -3.36 17.60
N GLU A 180 4.34 -3.01 18.33
CA GLU A 180 3.03 -2.65 17.81
C GLU A 180 3.09 -1.34 17.01
N ASP A 181 3.72 -0.30 17.58
CA ASP A 181 3.89 1.01 16.95
C ASP A 181 4.78 0.89 15.70
N GLY A 182 5.87 0.13 15.81
CA GLY A 182 6.79 -0.13 14.71
C GLY A 182 6.14 -0.90 13.56
N ALA A 183 5.35 -1.93 13.89
CA ALA A 183 4.58 -2.71 12.91
C ALA A 183 3.53 -1.86 12.19
N PHE A 184 2.81 -1.02 12.94
CA PHE A 184 1.81 -0.12 12.38
C PHE A 184 2.42 0.94 11.47
N ALA A 185 3.53 1.57 11.88
CA ALA A 185 4.26 2.54 11.07
C ALA A 185 4.75 1.92 9.75
N ALA A 186 5.27 0.69 9.80
CA ALA A 186 5.67 -0.05 8.61
C ALA A 186 4.48 -0.36 7.69
N ALA A 187 3.34 -0.78 8.25
CA ALA A 187 2.12 -1.03 7.48
C ALA A 187 1.63 0.25 6.76
N ILE A 188 1.65 1.41 7.44
CA ILE A 188 1.33 2.70 6.83
C ILE A 188 2.31 3.02 5.69
N ALA A 189 3.61 2.83 5.92
CA ALA A 189 4.62 3.10 4.92
C ALA A 189 4.43 2.24 3.66
N VAL A 190 4.10 0.96 3.84
CA VAL A 190 3.77 0.02 2.75
C VAL A 190 2.51 0.46 2.01
N ILE A 191 1.45 0.90 2.71
CA ILE A 191 0.23 1.43 2.10
C ILE A 191 0.55 2.63 1.21
N LEU A 192 1.28 3.61 1.73
CA LEU A 192 1.65 4.83 1.02
C LEU A 192 2.47 4.50 -0.23
N TRP A 193 3.44 3.59 -0.10
CA TRP A 193 4.27 3.14 -1.21
C TRP A 193 3.43 2.47 -2.31
N LEU A 194 2.62 1.47 -1.97
CA LEU A 194 1.82 0.73 -2.93
C LEU A 194 0.76 1.61 -3.60
N VAL A 195 -0.01 2.36 -2.81
CA VAL A 195 -1.03 3.27 -3.35
C VAL A 195 -0.38 4.32 -4.26
N GLY A 196 0.75 4.89 -3.84
CA GLY A 196 1.52 5.84 -4.64
C GLY A 196 1.94 5.26 -5.99
N ALA A 197 2.48 4.03 -5.99
CA ALA A 197 2.89 3.32 -7.21
C ALA A 197 1.74 3.09 -8.18
N PHE A 198 0.58 2.64 -7.69
CA PHE A 198 -0.60 2.46 -8.54
C PHE A 198 -1.16 3.78 -9.08
N TRP A 199 -1.05 4.88 -8.32
CA TRP A 199 -1.59 6.19 -8.67
C TRP A 199 -0.69 7.02 -9.60
N LEU A 200 0.61 6.72 -9.63
CA LEU A 200 1.64 7.51 -10.29
C LEU A 200 1.37 7.75 -11.78
N ALA A 201 0.68 6.83 -12.45
CA ALA A 201 0.33 6.98 -13.86
C ALA A 201 -0.69 8.09 -14.11
N ARG A 202 -1.67 8.33 -13.22
CA ARG A 202 -2.69 9.39 -13.42
C ARG A 202 -2.34 10.71 -12.78
N ALA A 203 -2.07 10.73 -11.49
CA ALA A 203 -1.68 11.93 -10.78
C ALA A 203 -0.23 11.78 -10.34
N ARG A 204 0.69 12.01 -11.29
CA ARG A 204 2.13 11.80 -11.10
C ARG A 204 2.68 12.53 -9.87
N ARG A 205 2.18 13.73 -9.55
CA ARG A 205 2.57 14.47 -8.34
C ARG A 205 2.12 13.76 -7.07
N THR A 206 0.83 13.45 -6.95
CA THR A 206 0.27 12.77 -5.77
C THR A 206 0.90 11.39 -5.58
N GLY A 207 1.00 10.59 -6.64
CA GLY A 207 1.65 9.28 -6.58
C GLY A 207 3.11 9.37 -6.15
N ALA A 208 3.87 10.34 -6.68
CA ALA A 208 5.26 10.54 -6.30
C ALA A 208 5.40 10.95 -4.82
N LEU A 209 4.56 11.87 -4.34
CA LEU A 209 4.57 12.28 -2.93
C LEU A 209 4.26 11.13 -1.98
N LEU A 210 3.28 10.28 -2.33
CA LEU A 210 2.95 9.10 -1.53
C LEU A 210 4.09 8.08 -1.49
N ILE A 211 4.73 7.80 -2.63
CA ILE A 211 5.91 6.92 -2.68
C ILE A 211 7.02 7.51 -1.83
N MET A 212 7.36 8.80 -2.04
CA MET A 212 8.41 9.47 -1.27
C MET A 212 8.16 9.40 0.24
N LEU A 213 6.93 9.63 0.69
CA LEU A 213 6.60 9.58 2.11
C LEU A 213 6.74 8.16 2.67
N GLY A 214 6.15 7.16 1.99
CA GLY A 214 6.24 5.76 2.43
C GLY A 214 7.69 5.25 2.44
N THR A 215 8.47 5.54 1.41
CA THR A 215 9.86 5.08 1.32
C THR A 215 10.79 5.86 2.24
N PHE A 216 10.48 7.13 2.54
CA PHE A 216 11.20 7.89 3.56
C PHE A 216 11.04 7.26 4.94
N ILE A 217 9.82 6.89 5.36
CA ILE A 217 9.57 6.24 6.64
C ILE A 217 10.41 4.96 6.78
N LEU A 218 10.45 4.12 5.74
CA LEU A 218 11.23 2.87 5.77
C LEU A 218 12.75 3.10 5.76
N ALA A 219 13.23 4.03 4.93
CA ALA A 219 14.65 4.33 4.84
C ALA A 219 15.17 5.00 6.13
N ASP A 220 14.46 5.99 6.64
CA ASP A 220 14.78 6.66 7.90
C ASP A 220 14.71 5.69 9.08
N GLY A 221 13.69 4.84 9.12
CA GLY A 221 13.58 3.76 10.10
C GLY A 221 14.81 2.84 10.07
N PHE A 222 15.26 2.42 8.89
CA PHE A 222 16.48 1.62 8.77
C PHE A 222 17.73 2.34 9.26
N VAL A 223 17.91 3.62 8.92
CA VAL A 223 19.07 4.43 9.36
C VAL A 223 19.08 4.56 10.88
N SER A 224 17.95 4.97 11.44
CA SER A 224 17.78 5.18 12.88
C SER A 224 18.02 3.89 13.67
N LEU A 225 17.44 2.77 13.21
CA LEU A 225 17.48 1.49 13.92
C LEU A 225 18.77 0.70 13.70
N HIS A 226 19.40 0.77 12.53
CA HIS A 226 20.49 -0.15 12.17
C HIS A 226 21.83 0.53 11.88
N LEU A 227 21.86 1.86 11.76
CA LEU A 227 23.10 2.62 11.52
C LEU A 227 23.48 3.55 12.67
N LEU A 228 22.51 4.16 13.36
CA LEU A 228 22.78 5.23 14.32
C LEU A 228 22.53 4.87 15.79
N GLY A 229 21.64 3.94 16.12
CA GLY A 229 21.25 3.77 17.53
C GLY A 229 20.60 2.45 17.93
N GLY A 230 20.71 1.38 17.14
CA GLY A 230 20.09 0.09 17.47
C GLY A 230 20.85 -1.12 16.92
N THR A 231 20.12 -2.19 16.60
CA THR A 231 20.66 -3.50 16.21
C THR A 231 21.34 -3.43 14.84
N PRO A 232 22.68 -3.56 14.74
CA PRO A 232 23.39 -3.47 13.48
C PRO A 232 23.05 -4.64 12.56
N VAL A 233 23.24 -4.45 11.24
CA VAL A 233 22.98 -5.50 10.23
C VAL A 233 23.80 -6.77 10.46
N SER A 234 24.99 -6.66 11.05
CA SER A 234 25.80 -7.83 11.44
C SER A 234 25.15 -8.65 12.56
N GLU A 235 24.42 -8.00 13.46
CA GLU A 235 23.69 -8.65 14.54
C GLU A 235 22.38 -9.26 14.04
N ILE A 236 21.72 -8.64 13.05
CA ILE A 236 20.64 -9.29 12.29
C ILE A 236 21.14 -10.60 11.67
N ALA A 237 22.30 -10.57 11.02
CA ALA A 237 22.88 -11.74 10.39
C ALA A 237 23.23 -12.86 11.38
N SER A 238 23.67 -12.51 12.60
CA SER A 238 24.02 -13.49 13.63
C SER A 238 22.80 -14.05 14.37
N LYS A 239 21.77 -13.24 14.64
CA LYS A 239 20.57 -13.64 15.40
C LYS A 239 19.49 -14.27 14.54
N SER A 240 19.19 -13.66 13.39
CA SER A 240 18.10 -14.11 12.50
C SER A 240 18.64 -14.85 11.28
N GLY A 241 19.87 -14.56 10.86
CA GLY A 241 20.53 -15.21 9.72
C GLY A 241 20.80 -14.25 8.57
N VAL A 242 21.73 -14.64 7.69
CA VAL A 242 22.20 -13.80 6.58
C VAL A 242 21.08 -13.39 5.61
N ALA A 243 20.09 -14.26 5.40
CA ALA A 243 18.93 -13.96 4.55
C ALA A 243 18.13 -12.75 5.06
N TRP A 244 17.90 -12.67 6.38
CA TRP A 244 17.19 -11.54 7.01
C TRP A 244 17.98 -10.24 6.96
N ALA A 245 19.31 -10.32 7.11
CA ALA A 245 20.18 -9.16 6.90
C ALA A 245 20.08 -8.65 5.45
N GLY A 246 20.03 -9.57 4.48
CA GLY A 246 19.79 -9.27 3.08
C GLY A 246 18.41 -8.64 2.83
N ILE A 247 17.36 -9.12 3.49
CA ILE A 247 16.00 -8.55 3.40
C ILE A 247 15.97 -7.13 3.96
N ALA A 248 16.57 -6.89 5.12
CA ALA A 248 16.61 -5.56 5.75
C ALA A 248 17.37 -4.56 4.85
N LEU A 249 18.56 -4.93 4.38
CA LEU A 249 19.35 -4.10 3.47
C LEU A 249 18.65 -3.89 2.12
N GLY A 250 18.02 -4.94 1.59
CA GLY A 250 17.27 -4.90 0.34
C GLY A 250 16.09 -3.95 0.43
N THR A 251 15.33 -4.00 1.52
CA THR A 251 14.20 -3.09 1.78
C THR A 251 14.66 -1.64 1.79
N ALA A 252 15.71 -1.32 2.56
CA ALA A 252 16.27 0.02 2.63
C ALA A 252 16.77 0.51 1.27
N THR A 253 17.44 -0.35 0.52
CA THR A 253 17.96 -0.03 -0.81
C THR A 253 16.82 0.25 -1.80
N LEU A 254 15.78 -0.60 -1.82
CA LEU A 254 14.61 -0.39 -2.67
C LEU A 254 13.83 0.86 -2.27
N ALA A 255 13.75 1.17 -0.97
CA ALA A 255 13.11 2.38 -0.47
C ALA A 255 13.85 3.63 -0.96
N VAL A 256 15.19 3.69 -0.82
CA VAL A 256 16.01 4.80 -1.32
C VAL A 256 15.90 4.92 -2.84
N ALA A 257 16.02 3.83 -3.58
CA ALA A 257 15.90 3.84 -5.04
C ALA A 257 14.51 4.34 -5.49
N SER A 258 13.45 3.90 -4.82
CA SER A 258 12.08 4.32 -5.09
C SER A 258 11.83 5.77 -4.72
N PHE A 259 12.45 6.27 -3.63
CA PHE A 259 12.42 7.68 -3.25
C PHE A 259 13.04 8.55 -4.35
N VAL A 260 14.24 8.20 -4.81
CA VAL A 260 14.93 8.92 -5.91
C VAL A 260 14.09 8.88 -7.17
N ALA A 261 13.58 7.71 -7.57
CA ALA A 261 12.72 7.59 -8.74
C ALA A 261 11.46 8.48 -8.61
N ALA A 262 10.78 8.44 -7.46
CA ALA A 262 9.62 9.28 -7.20
C ALA A 262 9.94 10.78 -7.25
N LEU A 263 11.08 11.21 -6.71
CA LEU A 263 11.55 12.59 -6.81
C LEU A 263 11.76 13.00 -8.28
N THR A 264 12.35 12.15 -9.13
CA THR A 264 12.49 12.46 -10.57
C THR A 264 11.12 12.61 -11.25
N PHE A 265 10.14 11.76 -10.90
CA PHE A 265 8.77 11.89 -11.41
C PHE A 265 8.08 13.16 -10.92
N LEU A 266 8.33 13.58 -9.68
CA LEU A 266 7.81 14.83 -9.12
C LEU A 266 8.39 16.04 -9.84
N VAL A 267 9.72 16.11 -9.97
CA VAL A 267 10.41 17.18 -10.71
C VAL A 267 9.91 17.24 -12.14
N ALA A 268 9.86 16.11 -12.85
CA ALA A 268 9.34 16.05 -14.22
C ALA A 268 7.86 16.47 -14.34
N ALA A 269 7.08 16.36 -13.27
CA ALA A 269 5.70 16.83 -13.22
C ALA A 269 5.56 18.33 -12.88
N LEU A 270 6.61 18.95 -12.33
CA LEU A 270 6.67 20.38 -11.99
C LEU A 270 7.33 21.22 -13.11
N VAL A 271 8.24 20.63 -13.89
CA VAL A 271 8.89 21.32 -15.01
C VAL A 271 7.87 21.66 -16.11
N PRO A 272 7.80 22.93 -16.57
CA PRO A 272 6.93 23.32 -17.68
C PRO A 272 7.29 22.56 -18.96
N ARG A 273 6.33 21.84 -19.54
CA ARG A 273 6.53 21.09 -20.80
C ARG A 273 6.86 21.96 -22.02
N ARG A 274 6.77 23.29 -21.91
CA ARG A 274 7.13 24.26 -22.95
C ARG A 274 7.60 25.58 -22.34
N PRO A 275 8.90 25.74 -22.03
CA PRO A 275 9.46 27.06 -21.70
C PRO A 275 9.26 28.08 -22.85
N TRP A 276 9.15 27.58 -24.08
CA TRP A 276 9.13 28.35 -25.32
C TRP A 276 7.72 28.72 -25.84
N ALA A 277 6.65 28.32 -25.15
CA ALA A 277 5.28 28.66 -25.57
C ALA A 277 4.94 30.15 -25.35
N TRP A 278 5.64 30.81 -24.42
CA TRP A 278 5.50 32.25 -24.18
C TRP A 278 6.15 33.10 -25.28
N ILE A 279 7.30 32.68 -25.82
CA ILE A 279 8.00 33.36 -26.91
C ILE A 279 7.14 33.41 -28.19
N ARG A 280 6.36 32.35 -28.45
CA ARG A 280 5.45 32.29 -29.61
C ARG A 280 4.20 33.17 -29.50
N ARG A 281 3.86 33.69 -28.31
CA ARG A 281 2.76 34.67 -28.13
C ARG A 281 3.23 36.11 -28.32
N GLN A 282 4.52 36.39 -28.16
CA GLN A 282 5.07 37.73 -28.35
C GLN A 282 5.44 38.04 -29.81
N SER A 283 5.68 37.02 -30.64
CA SER A 283 5.97 37.21 -32.08
C SER A 283 4.71 37.44 -32.95
N GLY A 284 3.54 37.61 -32.34
CA GLY A 284 2.25 37.79 -33.01
C GLY A 284 1.68 39.20 -32.91
N SER A 285 2.50 40.22 -32.64
CA SER A 285 2.06 41.62 -32.73
C SER A 285 1.76 41.94 -34.19
N ARG A 286 0.47 41.91 -34.54
CA ARG A 286 -0.05 42.41 -35.81
C ARG A 286 0.43 43.85 -35.97
N LEU A 287 1.18 44.10 -37.04
CA LEU A 287 1.45 45.45 -37.51
C LEU A 287 0.09 46.12 -37.80
N PRO A 288 -0.12 47.38 -37.38
CA PRO A 288 -1.31 48.11 -37.75
C PRO A 288 -1.27 48.36 -39.26
N SER A 289 -2.29 47.86 -39.97
CA SER A 289 -2.58 48.30 -41.34
C SER A 289 -2.91 49.79 -41.28
N GLY A 290 -2.07 50.60 -41.94
CA GLY A 290 -2.24 52.04 -42.07
C GLY A 290 -3.52 52.42 -42.81
N PRO A 291 -3.85 53.73 -42.80
CA PRO A 291 -5.12 54.29 -43.27
C PRO A 291 -5.34 54.12 -44.78
#